data_AF-A0A1V0DK53-F1
#
_entry.id   AF-A0A1V0DK53-F1
#
_cell.length_a   1.000
_cell.length_b   1.000
_cell.length_c   1.000
_cell.angle_alpha   90.00
_cell.angle_beta   90.00
_cell.angle_gamma   90.00
#
_symmetry.space_group_name_H-M   'P 1'
#
loop_
_entity.id
_entity.type
_entity.pdbx_description
1 polymer ?
#
loop_
_entity_poly.entity_id
_entity_poly.type
_entity_poly.pdbx_seq_one_letter_code
_entity_poly.pdbx_strand_id
1 'polypeptide(L)'
;WFEHNYPGWYDKYGKWWENYNRLSTPNGHNPIVFENVDYWYPQRCWTCMVPCLVREDMVYAEVDGVVRTYCHEMCKWTDVTAFRPTYMGRETPNMGQLIGHRERETLYHGWNWADVVSDMGYVRDDGKTLIAQP
;
A
#
# COMPACT_ATOMS: atom_id res chain seq x y z
N TRP A 1 -12.06 1.81 24.65
CA TRP A 1 -12.66 2.74 23.66
C TRP A 1 -12.97 2.03 22.35
N PHE A 2 -12.00 1.39 21.67
CA PHE A 2 -12.24 0.72 20.37
C PHE A 2 -13.34 -0.34 20.42
N GLU A 3 -13.21 -1.37 21.27
CA GLU A 3 -14.23 -2.43 21.37
C GLU A 3 -15.63 -1.91 21.75
N HIS A 4 -15.69 -0.81 22.51
CA HIS A 4 -16.96 -0.19 22.90
C HIS A 4 -17.66 0.49 21.72
N ASN A 5 -16.92 1.19 20.87
CA ASN A 5 -17.48 1.92 19.71
C ASN A 5 -17.58 1.06 18.45
N TYR A 6 -16.78 0.00 18.39
CA TYR A 6 -16.68 -0.93 17.27
C TYR A 6 -16.65 -2.37 17.82
N PRO A 7 -17.80 -2.94 18.23
CA PRO A 7 -17.83 -4.31 18.72
C PRO A 7 -17.26 -5.31 17.71
N GLY A 8 -16.38 -6.19 18.16
CA GLY A 8 -15.60 -7.11 17.31
C GLY A 8 -14.28 -6.55 16.81
N TRP A 9 -13.92 -5.31 17.16
CA TRP A 9 -12.64 -4.72 16.76
C TRP A 9 -11.45 -5.49 17.30
N TYR A 10 -11.50 -5.92 18.56
CA TYR A 10 -10.38 -6.65 19.17
C TYR A 10 -10.19 -8.03 18.52
N ASP A 11 -11.28 -8.73 18.22
CA ASP A 11 -11.21 -10.02 17.53
C ASP A 11 -10.57 -9.89 16.14
N LYS A 12 -10.93 -8.82 15.41
CA LYS A 12 -10.41 -8.58 14.05
C LYS A 12 -9.00 -7.97 14.01
N TYR A 13 -8.68 -7.03 14.88
CA TYR A 13 -7.46 -6.20 14.80
C TYR A 13 -6.55 -6.27 16.04
N GLY A 14 -7.02 -6.83 17.16
CA GLY A 14 -6.31 -6.82 18.44
C GLY A 14 -4.94 -7.49 18.37
N LYS A 15 -4.89 -8.70 17.78
CA LYS A 15 -3.63 -9.45 17.62
C LYS A 15 -2.55 -8.67 16.86
N TRP A 16 -2.94 -7.88 15.86
CA TRP A 16 -2.00 -7.05 15.12
C TRP A 16 -1.36 -5.99 16.02
N TRP A 17 -2.16 -5.29 16.83
CA TRP A 17 -1.66 -4.26 17.75
C TRP A 17 -0.82 -4.84 18.89
N GLU A 18 -1.13 -6.03 19.38
CA GLU A 18 -0.32 -6.73 20.37
C GLU A 18 1.07 -7.10 19.82
N ASN A 19 1.13 -7.59 18.57
CA ASN A 19 2.39 -7.82 17.88
C ASN A 19 3.14 -6.51 17.62
N TYR A 20 2.45 -5.45 17.19
CA TYR A 20 3.08 -4.13 17.01
C TYR A 20 3.72 -3.63 18.30
N ASN A 21 3.01 -3.72 19.43
CA ASN A 21 3.53 -3.32 20.73
C ASN A 21 4.74 -4.16 21.18
N ARG A 22 4.76 -5.46 20.87
CA ARG A 22 5.91 -6.33 21.15
C ARG A 22 7.14 -5.96 20.31
N LEU A 23 6.93 -5.49 19.08
CA LEU A 23 7.99 -5.20 18.10
C LEU A 23 8.41 -3.72 18.06
N SER A 24 7.72 -2.83 18.77
CA SER A 24 7.98 -1.38 18.72
C SER A 24 9.30 -0.97 19.38
N THR A 25 9.86 -1.82 20.25
CA THR A 25 11.14 -1.56 20.92
C THR A 25 12.32 -2.06 20.08
N PRO A 26 13.37 -1.24 19.85
CA PRO A 26 14.59 -1.69 19.19
C PRO A 26 15.32 -2.76 20.02
N ASN A 27 15.09 -4.04 19.73
CA ASN A 27 15.61 -5.18 20.50
C ASN A 27 16.17 -6.31 19.60
N GLY A 28 16.52 -5.98 18.35
CA GLY A 28 17.01 -6.93 17.36
C GLY A 28 15.94 -7.50 16.42
N HIS A 29 14.67 -7.12 16.58
CA HIS A 29 13.63 -7.38 15.60
C HIS A 29 13.78 -6.51 14.34
N ASN A 30 13.35 -7.04 13.21
CA ASN A 30 13.13 -6.29 11.99
C ASN A 30 11.89 -5.39 12.12
N PRO A 31 11.71 -4.39 11.24
CA PRO A 31 10.44 -3.70 11.10
C PRO A 31 9.28 -4.70 10.95
N ILE A 32 8.10 -4.40 11.53
CA ILE A 32 6.94 -5.32 11.55
C ILE A 32 6.55 -5.86 10.16
N VAL A 33 6.79 -5.08 9.11
CA VAL A 33 6.52 -5.47 7.71
C VAL A 33 7.40 -6.62 7.21
N PHE A 34 8.50 -6.91 7.92
CA PHE A 34 9.48 -7.97 7.63
C PHE A 34 9.54 -9.02 8.75
N GLU A 35 8.68 -8.92 9.75
CA GLU A 35 8.58 -9.88 10.84
C GLU A 35 7.52 -10.94 10.54
N ASN A 36 7.76 -12.18 11.00
CA ASN A 36 6.81 -13.27 10.83
C ASN A 36 5.70 -13.20 11.88
N VAL A 37 4.82 -12.19 11.77
CA VAL A 37 3.74 -11.91 12.73
C VAL A 37 2.36 -11.87 12.10
N ASP A 38 2.17 -12.68 11.05
CA ASP A 38 0.92 -12.77 10.29
C ASP A 38 0.48 -11.42 9.67
N TYR A 39 1.44 -10.53 9.45
CA TYR A 39 1.25 -9.29 8.73
C TYR A 39 2.03 -9.35 7.43
N TRP A 40 1.33 -9.07 6.33
CA TRP A 40 1.95 -8.89 5.03
C TRP A 40 1.69 -7.47 4.59
N TYR A 41 2.74 -6.76 4.21
CA TYR A 41 2.61 -5.41 3.72
C TYR A 41 1.70 -5.39 2.49
N PRO A 42 0.57 -4.65 2.54
CA PRO A 42 -0.45 -4.69 1.50
C PRO A 42 0.02 -4.07 0.19
N GLN A 43 -0.42 -4.66 -0.93
CA GLN A 43 -0.32 -4.03 -2.24
C GLN A 43 -1.11 -2.72 -2.26
N ARG A 44 -0.71 -1.77 -3.11
CA ARG A 44 -1.40 -0.49 -3.25
C ARG A 44 -2.49 -0.54 -4.30
N CYS A 45 -3.57 0.18 -4.04
CA CYS A 45 -4.59 0.43 -5.04
C CYS A 45 -4.04 1.37 -6.11
N TRP A 46 -4.06 0.94 -7.38
CA TRP A 46 -3.57 1.72 -8.52
C TRP A 46 -4.31 3.07 -8.67
N THR A 47 -5.60 3.07 -8.32
CA THR A 47 -6.48 4.23 -8.45
C THR A 47 -6.24 5.27 -7.37
N CYS A 48 -6.39 4.90 -6.11
CA CYS A 48 -6.37 5.85 -4.98
C CYS A 48 -5.04 5.91 -4.23
N MET A 49 -4.06 5.07 -4.56
CA MET A 49 -2.75 4.95 -3.88
C MET A 49 -2.79 4.50 -2.41
N VAL A 50 -3.99 4.24 -1.88
CA VAL A 50 -4.19 3.68 -0.54
C VAL A 50 -3.81 2.20 -0.56
N PRO A 51 -3.14 1.68 0.48
CA PRO A 51 -2.88 0.26 0.57
C PRO A 51 -4.17 -0.56 0.72
N CYS A 52 -4.25 -1.69 0.03
CA CYS A 52 -5.38 -2.62 0.06
C CYS A 52 -5.37 -3.42 1.37
N LEU A 53 -5.77 -2.75 2.46
CA LEU A 53 -5.73 -3.29 3.82
C LEU A 53 -6.81 -4.35 4.09
N VAL A 54 -7.99 -4.20 3.46
CA VAL A 54 -9.09 -5.17 3.54
C VAL A 54 -8.93 -6.14 2.38
N ARG A 55 -8.47 -7.36 2.68
CA ARG A 55 -8.12 -8.35 1.65
C ARG A 55 -9.34 -8.88 0.91
N GLU A 56 -10.47 -8.92 1.59
CA GLU A 56 -11.74 -9.41 1.05
C GLU A 56 -12.29 -8.53 -0.07
N ASP A 57 -11.96 -7.23 -0.05
CA ASP A 57 -12.39 -6.25 -1.06
C ASP A 57 -11.36 -6.07 -2.19
N MET A 58 -10.19 -6.72 -2.06
CA MET A 58 -9.10 -6.58 -3.01
C MET A 58 -9.46 -7.25 -4.33
N VAL A 59 -9.39 -6.48 -5.41
CA VAL A 59 -9.60 -6.97 -6.79
C VAL A 59 -8.39 -6.62 -7.64
N TYR A 60 -8.25 -7.32 -8.77
CA TYR A 60 -7.15 -7.09 -9.71
C TYR A 60 -7.66 -7.05 -11.16
N ALA A 61 -6.86 -6.46 -12.04
CA ALA A 61 -7.07 -6.46 -13.48
C ALA A 61 -5.74 -6.32 -14.20
N GLU A 62 -5.61 -6.97 -15.36
CA GLU A 62 -4.51 -6.69 -16.28
C GLU A 62 -4.90 -5.52 -17.18
N VAL A 63 -4.08 -4.47 -17.16
CA VAL A 63 -4.30 -3.24 -17.93
C VAL A 63 -2.97 -2.79 -18.51
N ASP A 64 -2.94 -2.58 -19.82
CA ASP A 64 -1.74 -2.18 -20.57
C ASP A 64 -0.54 -3.13 -20.33
N GLY A 65 -0.81 -4.43 -20.17
CA GLY A 65 0.20 -5.46 -19.91
C GLY A 65 0.74 -5.49 -18.47
N VAL A 66 0.14 -4.73 -17.55
CA VAL A 66 0.51 -4.70 -16.13
C VAL A 66 -0.63 -5.25 -15.29
N VAL A 67 -0.32 -6.17 -14.38
CA VAL A 67 -1.27 -6.64 -13.37
C VAL A 67 -1.38 -5.59 -12.27
N ARG A 68 -2.55 -4.96 -12.15
CA ARG A 68 -2.83 -3.89 -11.20
C ARG A 68 -3.76 -4.38 -10.10
N THR A 69 -3.53 -3.90 -8.88
CA THR A 69 -4.37 -4.19 -7.70
C THR A 69 -5.24 -2.99 -7.34
N TYR A 70 -6.44 -3.24 -6.84
CA TYR A 70 -7.40 -2.22 -6.41
C TYR A 70 -8.02 -2.61 -5.07
N CYS A 71 -8.32 -1.61 -4.24
CA CYS A 71 -8.91 -1.83 -2.92
C CYS A 71 -10.43 -2.08 -2.95
N HIS A 72 -11.07 -1.86 -4.11
CA HIS A 72 -12.51 -2.02 -4.29
C HIS A 72 -12.88 -2.04 -5.78
N GLU A 73 -14.01 -2.65 -6.15
CA GLU A 73 -14.53 -2.69 -7.53
C GLU A 73 -14.69 -1.30 -8.16
N MET A 74 -15.09 -0.30 -7.38
CA MET A 74 -15.18 1.07 -7.89
C MET A 74 -13.83 1.65 -8.30
N CYS A 75 -12.76 1.35 -7.55
CA CYS A 75 -11.41 1.77 -7.93
C CYS A 75 -10.98 1.11 -9.23
N LYS A 76 -11.26 -0.18 -9.39
CA LYS A 76 -11.00 -0.92 -10.63
C LYS A 76 -11.79 -0.32 -11.80
N TRP A 77 -13.08 -0.07 -11.63
CA TRP A 77 -13.92 0.54 -12.66
C TRP A 77 -13.41 1.92 -13.09
N THR A 78 -12.95 2.73 -12.14
CA THR A 78 -12.37 4.05 -12.44
C THR A 78 -11.18 3.93 -13.39
N ASP A 79 -10.22 3.06 -13.08
CA ASP A 79 -9.08 2.84 -13.98
C ASP A 79 -9.55 2.19 -15.28
N VAL A 80 -10.12 0.99 -15.21
CA VAL A 80 -10.40 0.13 -16.38
C VAL A 80 -11.37 0.77 -17.37
N THR A 81 -12.38 1.49 -16.89
CA THR A 81 -13.50 1.96 -17.71
C THR A 81 -13.57 3.48 -17.81
N ALA A 82 -13.56 4.19 -16.68
CA ALA A 82 -13.87 5.61 -16.67
C ALA A 82 -12.71 6.49 -17.18
N PHE A 83 -11.48 6.15 -16.80
CA PHE A 83 -10.28 6.95 -17.08
C PHE A 83 -9.58 6.40 -18.32
N ARG A 84 -10.31 6.45 -19.44
CA ARG A 84 -9.89 5.99 -20.77
C ARG A 84 -10.01 7.12 -21.80
N PRO A 85 -9.36 7.01 -22.98
CA PRO A 85 -9.45 8.03 -24.02
C PRO A 85 -10.88 8.27 -24.52
N THR A 86 -11.71 7.23 -24.44
CA THR A 86 -13.13 7.29 -24.80
C THR A 86 -13.95 6.68 -23.67
N TYR A 87 -15.02 7.37 -23.25
CA TYR A 87 -15.97 6.88 -22.25
C TYR A 87 -17.41 7.10 -22.75
N MET A 88 -18.21 6.03 -22.76
CA MET A 88 -19.60 6.04 -23.25
C MET A 88 -19.76 6.70 -24.64
N GLY A 89 -18.80 6.43 -25.54
CA GLY A 89 -18.81 6.96 -26.91
C GLY A 89 -18.40 8.44 -27.04
N ARG A 90 -17.92 9.08 -25.97
CA ARG A 90 -17.39 10.45 -26.00
C ARG A 90 -15.89 10.44 -25.73
N GLU A 91 -15.16 11.26 -26.47
CA GLU A 91 -13.75 11.53 -26.16
C GLU A 91 -13.64 12.24 -24.81
N THR A 92 -12.68 11.80 -24.01
CA THR A 92 -12.45 12.30 -22.65
C THR A 92 -11.02 12.81 -22.48
N PRO A 93 -10.60 13.84 -23.23
CA PRO A 93 -9.21 14.33 -23.23
C PRO A 93 -8.76 14.88 -21.86
N ASN A 94 -9.71 15.27 -21.01
CA ASN A 94 -9.44 15.76 -19.65
C ASN A 94 -9.51 14.66 -18.57
N MET A 95 -9.95 13.44 -18.91
CA MET A 95 -9.91 12.31 -17.99
C MET A 95 -8.54 11.67 -18.12
N GLY A 96 -7.64 12.00 -17.18
CA GLY A 96 -6.28 11.48 -17.20
C GLY A 96 -6.25 9.95 -17.07
N GLN A 97 -5.38 9.30 -17.84
CA GLN A 97 -5.10 7.87 -17.64
C GLN A 97 -4.18 7.68 -16.45
N LEU A 98 -4.41 6.62 -15.68
CA LEU A 98 -3.56 6.24 -14.57
C LEU A 98 -2.39 5.41 -15.09
N ILE A 99 -1.35 6.10 -15.58
CA ILE A 99 -0.16 5.49 -16.20
C ILE A 99 1.11 5.83 -15.42
N GLY A 100 2.21 5.19 -15.81
CA GLY A 100 3.55 5.40 -15.24
C GLY A 100 3.82 4.55 -14.00
N HIS A 101 4.95 4.82 -13.35
CA HIS A 101 5.29 4.24 -12.05
C HIS A 101 4.57 5.02 -10.95
N ARG A 102 3.52 4.43 -10.37
CA ARG A 102 2.69 5.10 -9.36
C ARG A 102 3.03 4.61 -7.97
N GLU A 103 3.14 3.31 -7.81
CA GLU A 103 3.34 2.63 -6.55
C GLU A 103 4.80 2.19 -6.35
N ARG A 104 5.22 2.15 -5.08
CA ARG A 104 6.61 1.86 -4.70
C ARG A 104 6.99 0.41 -5.00
N GLU A 105 5.99 -0.46 -4.99
CA GLU A 105 6.13 -1.91 -5.12
C GLU A 105 6.63 -2.29 -6.53
N THR A 106 6.19 -1.58 -7.57
CA THR A 106 6.71 -1.74 -8.94
C THR A 106 7.98 -0.91 -9.16
N LEU A 107 8.05 0.31 -8.62
CA LEU A 107 9.21 1.21 -8.81
C LEU A 107 10.52 0.60 -8.25
N TYR A 108 10.45 0.03 -7.05
CA TYR A 108 11.60 -0.54 -6.34
C TYR A 108 11.62 -2.07 -6.37
N HIS A 109 10.97 -2.68 -7.36
CA HIS A 109 10.92 -4.13 -7.47
C HIS A 109 12.35 -4.71 -7.59
N GLY A 110 12.70 -5.63 -6.69
CA GLY A 110 14.03 -6.27 -6.65
C GLY A 110 15.14 -5.44 -5.98
N TRP A 111 14.83 -4.23 -5.49
CA TRP A 111 15.79 -3.42 -4.75
C TRP A 111 15.92 -3.89 -3.30
N ASN A 112 17.11 -3.68 -2.72
CA ASN A 112 17.27 -3.85 -1.27
C ASN A 112 16.68 -2.63 -0.53
N TRP A 113 16.24 -2.83 0.71
CA TRP A 113 15.56 -1.76 1.46
C TRP A 113 16.46 -0.56 1.80
N ALA A 114 17.76 -0.79 2.02
CA ALA A 114 18.70 0.29 2.35
C ALA A 114 18.89 1.25 1.16
N ASP A 115 18.98 0.72 -0.07
CA ASP A 115 19.06 1.49 -1.30
C ASP A 115 17.78 2.32 -1.49
N VAL A 116 16.62 1.72 -1.24
CA VAL A 116 15.31 2.40 -1.32
C VAL A 116 15.19 3.55 -0.32
N VAL A 117 15.66 3.34 0.92
CA VAL A 117 15.70 4.39 1.96
C VAL A 117 16.65 5.52 1.57
N SER A 118 17.80 5.17 1.00
CA SER A 118 18.81 6.15 0.56
C SER A 118 18.31 6.96 -0.63
N ASP A 119 17.72 6.32 -1.64
CA ASP A 119 17.18 6.95 -2.84
C ASP A 119 16.05 7.95 -2.50
N MET A 120 15.16 7.56 -1.58
CA MET A 120 14.10 8.44 -1.10
C MET A 120 14.57 9.54 -0.13
N GLY A 121 15.85 9.55 0.27
CA GLY A 121 16.39 10.52 1.21
C GLY A 121 15.80 10.41 2.62
N TYR A 122 15.47 9.20 3.08
CA TYR A 122 14.85 8.96 4.40
C TYR A 122 15.85 8.83 5.55
N VAL A 123 17.04 9.39 5.38
CA VAL A 123 18.10 9.48 6.40
C VAL A 123 18.29 10.93 6.83
N ARG A 124 18.64 11.13 8.10
CA ARG A 124 19.03 12.43 8.66
C ARG A 124 20.40 12.84 8.09
N ASP A 125 20.82 14.05 8.44
CA ASP A 125 22.09 14.66 7.99
C ASP A 125 23.34 13.82 8.33
N ASP A 126 23.25 12.90 9.29
CA ASP A 126 24.34 11.98 9.65
C ASP A 126 24.50 10.80 8.67
N GLY A 127 23.63 10.70 7.66
CA GLY A 127 23.68 9.71 6.59
C GLY A 127 23.34 8.28 7.01
N LYS A 128 22.93 8.06 8.26
CA LYS A 128 22.70 6.70 8.81
C LYS A 128 21.47 6.58 9.69
N THR A 129 21.02 7.67 10.31
CA THR A 129 19.86 7.65 11.20
C THR A 129 18.59 7.86 10.39
N LEU A 130 17.65 6.91 10.46
CA LEU A 130 16.36 7.05 9.77
C LEU A 130 15.58 8.26 10.31
N ILE A 131 14.94 9.01 9.39
CA ILE A 131 14.05 10.12 9.78
C ILE A 131 12.85 9.57 10.56
N ALA A 132 12.17 8.57 10.00
CA ALA A 132 11.07 7.86 10.65
C ALA A 132 11.58 7.06 11.86
N GLN A 133 10.83 7.12 12.96
CA GLN A 133 11.07 6.36 14.18
C GLN A 133 9.73 5.74 14.63
N PRO A 134 9.73 4.51 15.16
CA PRO A 134 8.52 3.83 15.64
C PRO A 134 7.92 4.47 16.89
#